data_AF-A0A8J4U609-F1
#
_entry.id   AF-A0A8J4U609-F1
#
_cell.length_a   1.000
_cell.length_b   1.000
_cell.length_c   1.000
_cell.angle_alpha   90.00
_cell.angle_beta   90.00
_cell.angle_gamma   90.00
#
_symmetry.space_group_name_H-M   'P 1'
#
loop_
_entity.id
_entity.type
_entity.pdbx_description
1 polymer ?
#
loop_
_entity_poly.entity_id
_entity_poly.type
_entity_poly.pdbx_seq_one_letter_code
_entity_poly.pdbx_strand_id
1 'polypeptide(L)'
;MLGQVQGQYELCKSLLTTDEGSVWEQHACQPKAQSMKEFMRIRVEPPSITCGNPPEKFCTLENPYLCSDECDASNPDLAHPPQLMQDRERGGLVTYWQTQTWTRYPEPLLANITLSWNKSLELTDDIEVTFEYGRPTAMALEKSLDHGVTWQPYQFYADDCIEVFGMMPQRARDLTASNATRVICTELYSRWVGAKGDKVVRFEARTRFTIFAGHRLRDMDSLRARFESNRGLRDFFTFTDLRLRLLKPALGGTYVQRSNLLKYFYAISNIEVPARCKCNLHASLCVLVDGNLQCVCEHNTTGQDCQRCKKGFKAKIWKAGSYLPIPIGTPNTCAQTGTSPGSNCECHGHSNRCSYIDYLNIVTCVSCKHNTRGQNCQHCRMGYYRNSSVELDDESVCVECGCNQMGSLHDRCNTTGFCQCKEGTMGPKCDECLPGYHWKQGCQ
;
A
#
# COMPACT_ATOMS: atom_id res chain seq x y z
N MET A 1 -11.34 -20.32 27.07
CA MET A 1 -10.23 -19.46 26.64
C MET A 1 -10.77 -18.46 25.63
N LEU A 2 -10.68 -17.17 25.94
CA LEU A 2 -11.15 -16.08 25.08
C LEU A 2 -10.22 -15.98 23.87
N GLY A 3 -10.66 -16.49 22.72
CA GLY A 3 -9.97 -16.26 21.46
C GLY A 3 -9.98 -14.77 21.14
N GLN A 4 -8.81 -14.13 21.25
CA GLN A 4 -8.60 -12.82 20.65
C GLN A 4 -8.92 -12.95 19.16
N VAL A 5 -9.93 -12.22 18.68
CA VAL A 5 -10.19 -12.09 17.25
C VAL A 5 -8.96 -11.42 16.65
N GLN A 6 -8.12 -12.21 16.02
CA GLN A 6 -6.86 -11.77 15.44
C GLN A 6 -7.15 -10.80 14.29
N GLY A 7 -6.46 -9.67 14.24
CA GLY A 7 -6.67 -8.68 13.20
C GLY A 7 -6.29 -9.23 11.82
N GLN A 8 -7.10 -8.92 10.81
CA GLN A 8 -6.85 -9.30 9.43
C GLN A 8 -5.53 -8.69 8.94
N TYR A 9 -4.66 -9.51 8.32
CA TYR A 9 -3.31 -9.13 7.85
C TYR A 9 -2.26 -8.83 8.94
N GLU A 10 -2.45 -9.25 10.19
CA GLU A 10 -1.45 -9.07 11.26
C GLU A 10 -0.28 -10.06 11.21
N LEU A 11 -0.42 -11.17 10.48
CA LEU A 11 0.63 -12.20 10.32
C LEU A 11 0.97 -12.39 8.85
N CYS A 12 2.26 -12.50 8.55
CA CYS A 12 2.75 -12.80 7.21
C CYS A 12 2.72 -14.30 6.87
N LYS A 13 2.60 -15.16 7.89
CA LYS A 13 2.56 -16.60 7.72
C LYS A 13 1.85 -17.30 8.88
N SER A 14 1.23 -18.43 8.58
CA SER A 14 0.63 -19.33 9.57
C SER A 14 1.09 -20.76 9.31
N LEU A 15 1.20 -21.56 10.38
CA LEU A 15 1.53 -22.96 10.26
C LEU A 15 0.24 -23.76 10.02
N LEU A 16 0.15 -24.41 8.86
CA LEU A 16 -0.89 -25.37 8.56
C LEU A 16 -0.38 -26.76 8.91
N THR A 17 -1.00 -27.40 9.89
CA THR A 17 -0.79 -28.83 10.18
C THR A 17 -1.66 -29.65 9.26
N THR A 18 -1.04 -30.43 8.37
CA THR A 18 -1.70 -31.42 7.51
C THR A 18 -1.28 -32.83 7.94
N ASP A 19 -2.02 -33.86 7.49
CA ASP A 19 -1.72 -35.26 7.81
C ASP A 19 -0.32 -35.70 7.32
N GLU A 20 0.28 -34.97 6.37
CA GLU A 20 1.64 -35.20 5.83
C GLU A 20 2.72 -34.31 6.46
N GLY A 21 2.37 -33.44 7.42
CA GLY A 21 3.29 -32.55 8.13
C GLY A 21 2.84 -31.09 8.20
N SER A 22 3.69 -30.24 8.79
CA SER A 22 3.39 -28.83 9.00
C SER A 22 4.02 -27.95 7.91
N VAL A 23 3.18 -27.24 7.15
CA VAL A 23 3.62 -26.34 6.06
C VAL A 23 3.34 -24.89 6.43
N TRP A 24 4.28 -24.00 6.11
CA TRP A 24 4.09 -22.55 6.29
C TRP A 24 3.32 -21.96 5.11
N GLU A 25 2.11 -21.51 5.38
CA GLU A 25 1.32 -20.73 4.42
C GLU A 25 1.68 -19.24 4.55
N GLN A 26 1.88 -18.55 3.43
CA GLN A 26 2.32 -17.15 3.39
C GLN A 26 1.16 -16.24 2.96
N HIS A 27 1.03 -15.10 3.61
CA HIS A 27 -0.15 -14.22 3.54
C HIS A 27 0.27 -12.75 3.44
N ALA A 28 -0.55 -11.90 2.83
CA ALA A 28 -0.29 -10.46 2.88
C ALA A 28 -0.33 -9.96 4.34
N CYS A 29 0.57 -9.05 4.70
CA CYS A 29 0.68 -8.60 6.09
C CYS A 29 1.12 -7.15 6.23
N GLN A 30 0.60 -6.45 7.24
CA GLN A 30 0.91 -5.05 7.49
C GLN A 30 1.04 -4.75 8.98
N PRO A 31 1.80 -3.71 9.35
CA PRO A 31 1.91 -3.29 10.74
C PRO A 31 0.59 -2.69 11.27
N LYS A 32 0.44 -2.75 12.59
CA LYS A 32 -0.68 -2.11 13.29
C LYS A 32 -0.62 -0.59 13.13
N ALA A 33 -1.80 0.03 13.12
CA ALA A 33 -1.92 1.48 13.20
C ALA A 33 -1.56 1.95 14.62
N GLN A 34 -0.91 3.11 14.70
CA GLN A 34 -0.57 3.76 15.97
C GLN A 34 -0.42 5.27 15.77
N SER A 35 -0.35 6.01 16.87
CA SER A 35 0.10 7.40 16.84
C SER A 35 1.54 7.47 16.35
N MET A 36 1.81 8.35 15.38
CA MET A 36 3.17 8.61 14.90
C MET A 36 3.84 9.80 15.60
N LYS A 37 3.18 10.36 16.62
CA LYS A 37 3.64 11.53 17.39
C LYS A 37 5.02 11.31 18.01
N GLU A 38 5.29 10.14 18.55
CA GLU A 38 6.56 9.81 19.25
C GLU A 38 7.76 9.63 18.31
N PHE A 39 7.50 9.39 17.03
CA PHE A 39 8.53 9.20 16.00
C PHE A 39 8.69 10.43 15.11
N MET A 40 7.93 11.48 15.39
CA MET A 40 7.87 12.70 14.61
C MET A 40 9.10 13.57 14.90
N ARG A 41 9.69 14.12 13.86
CA ARG A 41 10.71 15.16 13.96
C ARG A 41 10.14 16.47 13.43
N ILE A 42 10.10 17.46 14.31
CA ILE A 42 9.51 18.77 14.04
C ILE A 42 10.60 19.75 13.65
N ARG A 43 10.39 20.46 12.54
CA ARG A 43 11.18 21.63 12.15
C ARG A 43 10.25 22.81 11.91
N VAL A 44 10.55 23.94 12.54
CA VAL A 44 9.79 25.18 12.39
C VAL A 44 10.62 26.21 11.61
N GLU A 45 9.99 26.87 10.66
CA GLU A 45 10.62 27.90 9.82
C GLU A 45 9.74 29.16 9.73
N PRO A 46 10.35 30.37 9.76
CA PRO A 46 11.78 30.61 9.98
C PRO A 46 12.22 30.27 11.42
N PRO A 47 13.49 29.96 11.69
CA PRO A 47 13.94 29.57 13.03
C PRO A 47 13.66 30.61 14.12
N SER A 48 13.60 31.88 13.74
CA SER A 48 13.28 32.99 14.63
C SER A 48 11.81 33.08 15.01
N ILE A 49 10.90 32.34 14.36
CA ILE A 49 9.46 32.56 14.53
C ILE A 49 8.93 32.15 15.90
N THR A 50 9.61 31.28 16.63
CA THR A 50 9.24 30.90 18.01
C THR A 50 9.50 32.07 18.95
N CYS A 51 8.56 32.37 19.85
CA CYS A 51 8.69 33.49 20.78
C CYS A 51 9.83 33.30 21.81
N GLY A 52 10.19 34.39 22.49
CA GLY A 52 11.04 34.36 23.67
C GLY A 52 12.52 34.71 23.45
N ASN A 53 12.91 35.12 22.23
CA ASN A 53 14.25 35.65 21.94
C ASN A 53 14.17 36.93 21.06
N PRO A 54 14.16 38.14 21.65
CA PRO A 54 14.16 38.43 23.09
C PRO A 54 12.83 38.07 23.76
N PRO A 55 12.75 38.05 25.11
CA PRO A 55 11.50 37.88 25.83
C PRO A 55 10.43 38.88 25.37
N GLU A 56 9.20 38.42 25.20
CA GLU A 56 8.09 39.25 24.71
C GLU A 56 6.80 39.00 25.49
N LYS A 57 5.97 40.05 25.61
CA LYS A 57 4.65 39.94 26.23
C LYS A 57 3.61 39.55 25.20
N PHE A 58 2.62 38.78 25.63
CA PHE A 58 1.47 38.45 24.80
C PHE A 58 0.15 38.58 25.60
N CYS A 59 -0.97 38.56 24.89
CA CYS A 59 -2.29 38.58 25.52
C CYS A 59 -3.04 37.33 25.11
N THR A 60 -3.58 36.61 26.09
CA THR A 60 -4.49 35.51 25.79
C THR A 60 -5.81 36.05 25.25
N LEU A 61 -6.41 35.36 24.28
CA LEU A 61 -7.74 35.74 23.78
C LEU A 61 -8.86 35.58 24.84
N GLU A 62 -8.56 34.94 25.98
CA GLU A 62 -9.49 34.88 27.12
C GLU A 62 -9.57 36.20 27.88
N ASN A 63 -8.45 36.93 28.00
CA ASN A 63 -8.41 38.24 28.63
C ASN A 63 -7.61 39.25 27.77
N PRO A 64 -8.20 39.76 26.68
CA PRO A 64 -7.50 40.61 25.71
C PRO A 64 -7.00 41.95 26.27
N TYR A 65 -7.46 42.33 27.47
CA TYR A 65 -7.17 43.61 28.11
C TYR A 65 -6.04 43.53 29.14
N LEU A 66 -5.60 42.31 29.50
CA LEU A 66 -4.51 42.10 30.45
C LEU A 66 -3.41 41.24 29.80
N CYS A 67 -2.46 41.91 29.17
CA CYS A 67 -1.29 41.28 28.54
C CYS A 67 -0.17 41.07 29.57
N SER A 68 -0.47 40.30 30.61
CA SER A 68 0.45 40.01 31.71
C SER A 68 1.39 38.85 31.43
N ASP A 69 1.07 38.04 30.42
CA ASP A 69 1.83 36.83 30.11
C ASP A 69 3.08 37.17 29.29
N GLU A 70 4.16 36.44 29.59
CA GLU A 70 5.48 36.64 29.01
C GLU A 70 5.98 35.32 28.44
N CYS A 71 6.50 35.37 27.22
CA CYS A 71 7.24 34.28 26.61
C CYS A 71 8.73 34.60 26.71
N ASP A 72 9.49 33.73 27.36
CA ASP A 72 10.92 33.87 27.56
C ASP A 72 11.59 32.51 27.30
N ALA A 73 12.39 32.42 26.25
CA ALA A 73 13.06 31.18 25.87
C ALA A 73 14.22 30.80 26.81
N SER A 74 14.70 31.74 27.64
CA SER A 74 15.73 31.50 28.64
C SER A 74 15.18 30.87 29.93
N ASN A 75 13.87 31.00 30.16
CA ASN A 75 13.17 30.43 31.30
C ASN A 75 12.31 29.22 30.86
N PRO A 76 12.65 27.98 31.26
CA PRO A 76 11.89 26.79 30.88
C PRO A 76 10.40 26.81 31.23
N ASP A 77 9.99 27.55 32.27
CA ASP A 77 8.59 27.65 32.68
C ASP A 77 7.76 28.62 31.81
N LEU A 78 8.44 29.52 31.07
CA LEU A 78 7.84 30.51 30.17
C LEU A 78 8.18 30.25 28.70
N ALA A 79 8.96 29.19 28.42
CA ALA A 79 9.39 28.84 27.10
C ALA A 79 8.33 28.01 26.37
N HIS A 80 8.08 28.34 25.11
CA HIS A 80 7.11 27.64 24.25
C HIS A 80 7.78 26.97 23.03
N PRO A 81 8.72 26.03 23.22
CA PRO A 81 9.50 25.47 22.12
C PRO A 81 8.69 24.47 21.27
N PRO A 82 9.09 24.21 20.01
CA PRO A 82 8.34 23.34 19.09
C PRO A 82 8.07 21.91 19.60
N GLN A 83 8.89 21.41 20.52
CA GLN A 83 8.76 20.07 21.11
C GLN A 83 7.44 19.91 21.90
N LEU A 84 6.83 21.00 22.34
CA LEU A 84 5.53 20.99 23.02
C LEU A 84 4.35 20.71 22.08
N MET A 85 4.56 20.61 20.76
CA MET A 85 3.51 20.11 19.84
C MET A 85 3.40 18.58 19.85
N GLN A 86 4.39 17.88 20.42
CA GLN A 86 4.49 16.42 20.43
C GLN A 86 4.65 15.81 21.83
N ASP A 87 4.60 16.59 22.90
CA ASP A 87 4.75 16.07 24.25
C ASP A 87 3.48 15.35 24.71
N ARG A 88 3.61 14.52 25.74
CA ARG A 88 2.44 13.91 26.39
C ARG A 88 2.01 14.86 27.50
N GLU A 89 0.77 15.36 27.46
CA GLU A 89 0.23 16.23 28.50
C GLU A 89 0.44 15.60 29.89
N ARG A 90 1.09 16.33 30.81
CA ARG A 90 1.37 15.86 32.17
C ARG A 90 0.61 16.71 33.18
N GLY A 91 -0.21 16.07 34.01
CA GLY A 91 -0.84 16.73 35.16
C GLY A 91 -1.96 17.73 34.83
N GLY A 92 -2.51 17.70 33.61
CA GLY A 92 -3.66 18.52 33.21
C GLY A 92 -3.35 19.98 32.87
N LEU A 93 -2.08 20.38 32.91
CA LEU A 93 -1.64 21.67 32.39
C LEU A 93 -1.37 21.55 30.89
N VAL A 94 -1.93 22.47 30.10
CA VAL A 94 -1.76 22.50 28.66
C VAL A 94 -0.43 23.16 28.32
N THR A 95 0.46 22.40 27.70
CA THR A 95 1.70 22.89 27.08
C THR A 95 1.43 23.19 25.61
N TYR A 96 2.18 24.13 25.03
CA TYR A 96 2.05 24.49 23.61
C TYR A 96 3.29 25.18 23.09
N TRP A 97 3.56 24.99 21.81
CA TRP A 97 4.48 25.84 21.05
C TRP A 97 3.78 27.16 20.69
N GLN A 98 4.52 28.26 20.65
CA GLN A 98 3.99 29.58 20.32
C GLN A 98 4.93 30.38 19.40
N THR A 99 4.35 31.08 18.42
CA THR A 99 5.09 32.05 17.60
C THR A 99 5.27 33.39 18.29
N GLN A 100 6.17 34.23 17.77
CA GLN A 100 6.17 35.65 18.06
C GLN A 100 4.79 36.27 17.81
N THR A 101 4.51 37.35 18.53
CA THR A 101 3.30 38.15 18.32
C THR A 101 3.33 38.90 16.99
N TRP A 102 2.17 39.23 16.43
CA TRP A 102 2.04 39.90 15.13
C TRP A 102 2.34 41.41 15.16
N THR A 103 3.34 41.82 15.94
CA THR A 103 3.72 43.22 16.17
C THR A 103 4.19 43.95 14.92
N ARG A 104 4.70 43.23 13.92
CA ARG A 104 5.16 43.77 12.62
C ARG A 104 4.05 43.94 11.58
N TYR A 105 2.78 43.78 11.97
CA TYR A 105 1.65 44.02 11.06
C TYR A 105 1.79 45.38 10.34
N PRO A 106 1.63 45.45 9.01
CA PRO A 106 0.94 44.48 8.14
C PRO A 106 1.81 43.38 7.51
N GLU A 107 3.08 43.24 7.88
CA GLU A 107 3.91 42.12 7.40
C GLU A 107 3.27 40.78 7.81
N PRO A 108 3.03 39.82 6.91
CA PRO A 108 2.39 38.55 7.26
C PRO A 108 3.17 37.74 8.32
N LEU A 109 2.48 37.25 9.35
CA LEU A 109 3.05 36.31 10.32
C LEU A 109 3.01 34.89 9.71
N LEU A 110 4.02 34.52 8.92
CA LEU A 110 4.09 33.22 8.27
C LEU A 110 4.92 32.24 9.10
N ALA A 111 4.40 31.04 9.30
CA ALA A 111 5.14 29.95 9.94
C ALA A 111 4.93 28.63 9.19
N ASN A 112 6.01 27.93 8.91
CA ASN A 112 5.98 26.59 8.33
C ASN A 112 6.41 25.58 9.40
N ILE A 113 5.60 24.55 9.62
CA ILE A 113 5.90 23.46 10.54
C ILE A 113 6.00 22.19 9.71
N THR A 114 7.21 21.67 9.58
CA THR A 114 7.51 20.43 8.86
C THR A 114 7.62 19.29 9.85
N LEU A 115 6.86 18.23 9.59
CA LEU A 115 6.79 17.01 10.37
C LEU A 115 7.37 15.88 9.52
N SER A 116 8.43 15.23 10.01
CA SER A 116 9.17 14.21 9.27
C SER A 116 9.34 12.93 10.07
N TRP A 117 9.22 11.77 9.42
CA TRP A 117 9.35 10.46 10.06
C TRP A 117 10.51 9.63 9.50
N ASN A 118 11.18 10.15 8.46
CA ASN A 118 12.18 9.42 7.69
C ASN A 118 11.72 7.99 7.33
N LYS A 119 10.42 7.83 7.02
CA LYS A 119 9.75 6.57 6.73
C LYS A 119 8.47 6.87 5.98
N SER A 120 8.14 6.07 4.97
CA SER A 120 6.82 6.15 4.31
C SER A 120 5.74 5.63 5.24
N LEU A 121 4.68 6.42 5.42
CA LEU A 121 3.52 6.14 6.26
C LEU A 121 2.25 6.10 5.42
N GLU A 122 1.27 5.29 5.86
CA GLU A 122 -0.09 5.26 5.33
C GLU A 122 -1.04 5.74 6.44
N LEU A 123 -1.78 6.82 6.17
CA LEU A 123 -2.73 7.41 7.11
C LEU A 123 -3.88 6.44 7.41
N THR A 124 -4.31 6.36 8.66
CA THR A 124 -5.35 5.41 9.09
C THR A 124 -6.55 6.05 9.76
N ASP A 125 -6.42 7.29 10.23
CA ASP A 125 -7.51 8.09 10.78
C ASP A 125 -7.24 9.58 10.52
N ASP A 126 -8.08 10.48 11.04
CA ASP A 126 -7.91 11.92 10.87
C ASP A 126 -6.58 12.43 11.43
N ILE A 127 -5.97 13.40 10.75
CA ILE A 127 -4.87 14.19 11.33
C ILE A 127 -5.52 15.30 12.15
N GLU A 128 -5.14 15.42 13.42
CA GLU A 128 -5.69 16.45 14.31
C GLU A 128 -4.59 17.42 14.76
N VAL A 129 -4.85 18.71 14.61
CA VAL A 129 -3.99 19.78 15.13
C VAL A 129 -4.80 20.59 16.12
N THR A 130 -4.38 20.57 17.38
CA THR A 130 -5.02 21.31 18.47
C THR A 130 -4.34 22.65 18.65
N PHE A 131 -5.07 23.73 18.42
CA PHE A 131 -4.59 25.09 18.61
C PHE A 131 -4.99 25.64 19.97
N GLU A 132 -4.09 26.42 20.57
CA GLU A 132 -4.40 27.25 21.72
C GLU A 132 -4.63 28.69 21.29
N TYR A 133 -5.52 29.39 22.00
CA TYR A 133 -5.88 30.78 21.73
C TYR A 133 -6.35 31.05 20.29
N GLY A 134 -7.03 30.09 19.67
CA GLY A 134 -7.77 30.26 18.42
C GLY A 134 -7.11 29.64 17.20
N ARG A 135 -7.95 29.10 16.31
CA ARG A 135 -7.52 28.45 15.07
C ARG A 135 -7.16 29.50 14.00
N PRO A 136 -6.19 29.22 13.10
CA PRO A 136 -5.85 30.10 11.99
C PRO A 136 -7.06 30.45 11.13
N THR A 137 -7.18 31.72 10.76
CA THR A 137 -8.15 32.17 9.75
C THR A 137 -7.74 31.73 8.35
N ALA A 138 -6.44 31.49 8.11
CA ALA A 138 -5.97 30.84 6.89
C ALA A 138 -4.75 29.94 7.17
N MET A 139 -4.80 28.71 6.68
CA MET A 139 -3.68 27.76 6.69
C MET A 139 -3.78 26.74 5.55
N ALA A 140 -2.67 26.09 5.24
CA ALA A 140 -2.64 24.96 4.31
C ALA A 140 -1.91 23.76 4.93
N LEU A 141 -2.41 22.57 4.65
CA LEU A 141 -1.71 21.30 4.90
C LEU A 141 -1.17 20.80 3.57
N GLU A 142 0.11 20.49 3.53
CA GLU A 142 0.81 19.90 2.41
C GLU A 142 1.45 18.57 2.83
N LYS A 143 1.71 17.72 1.86
CA LYS A 143 2.43 16.45 2.08
C LYS A 143 3.55 16.26 1.08
N SER A 144 4.53 15.46 1.47
CA SER A 144 5.61 14.98 0.60
C SER A 144 5.55 13.46 0.49
N LEU A 145 6.05 12.94 -0.63
CA LEU A 145 6.24 11.50 -0.89
C LEU A 145 7.72 11.14 -1.07
N ASP A 146 8.61 12.13 -0.99
CA ASP A 146 10.02 12.04 -1.36
C ASP A 146 10.92 12.71 -0.32
N HIS A 147 10.57 12.56 0.96
CA HIS A 147 11.36 13.01 2.09
C HIS A 147 11.56 14.54 2.16
N GLY A 148 10.51 15.29 1.83
CA GLY A 148 10.46 16.74 1.92
C GLY A 148 11.12 17.48 0.75
N VAL A 149 11.49 16.78 -0.32
CA VAL A 149 12.08 17.38 -1.54
C VAL A 149 11.00 18.12 -2.35
N THR A 150 9.89 17.45 -2.63
CA THR A 150 8.71 18.04 -3.28
C THR A 150 7.50 18.04 -2.36
N TRP A 151 6.65 19.03 -2.56
CA TRP A 151 5.47 19.29 -1.73
C TRP A 151 4.25 19.43 -2.61
N GLN A 152 3.17 18.75 -2.22
CA GLN A 152 1.87 18.86 -2.87
C GLN A 152 0.80 19.27 -1.86
N PRO A 153 -0.17 20.12 -2.26
CA PRO A 153 -1.31 20.46 -1.42
C PRO A 153 -2.08 19.22 -0.99
N TYR A 154 -2.41 19.16 0.29
CA TYR A 154 -3.26 18.10 0.84
C TYR A 154 -4.66 18.62 1.18
N GLN A 155 -4.74 19.81 1.77
CA GLN A 155 -5.99 20.47 2.15
C GLN A 155 -5.76 21.96 2.43
N PHE A 156 -6.72 22.81 2.06
CA PHE A 156 -6.73 24.23 2.40
C PHE A 156 -7.80 24.55 3.45
N TYR A 157 -7.52 25.54 4.29
CA TYR A 157 -8.41 26.01 5.35
C TYR A 157 -8.41 27.54 5.36
N ALA A 158 -9.58 28.15 5.18
CA ALA A 158 -9.72 29.60 5.23
C ALA A 158 -11.10 29.98 5.80
N ASP A 159 -11.22 31.14 6.42
CA ASP A 159 -12.52 31.70 6.79
C ASP A 159 -13.33 32.13 5.55
N ASP A 160 -12.64 32.59 4.50
CA ASP A 160 -13.14 32.76 3.13
C ASP A 160 -12.22 32.05 2.12
N CYS A 161 -12.68 30.90 1.61
CA CYS A 161 -11.91 30.09 0.67
C CYS A 161 -11.71 30.75 -0.71
N ILE A 162 -12.66 31.58 -1.14
CA ILE A 162 -12.63 32.23 -2.45
C ILE A 162 -11.63 33.38 -2.41
N GLU A 163 -11.67 34.19 -1.35
CA GLU A 163 -10.75 35.32 -1.18
C GLU A 163 -9.29 34.84 -1.05
N VAL A 164 -9.04 33.85 -0.19
CA VAL A 164 -7.66 33.46 0.17
C VAL A 164 -7.02 32.53 -0.87
N PHE A 165 -7.78 31.56 -1.38
CA PHE A 165 -7.24 30.51 -2.26
C PHE A 165 -7.88 30.46 -3.65
N GLY A 166 -8.88 31.29 -3.94
CA GLY A 166 -9.62 31.22 -5.20
C GLY A 166 -10.41 29.93 -5.36
N MET A 167 -10.76 29.25 -4.26
CA MET A 167 -11.42 27.95 -4.27
C MET A 167 -12.84 28.04 -3.72
N MET A 168 -13.78 27.31 -4.33
CA MET A 168 -15.10 27.15 -3.74
C MET A 168 -15.01 26.33 -2.45
N PRO A 169 -15.69 26.76 -1.36
CA PRO A 169 -15.69 26.02 -0.11
C PRO A 169 -16.41 24.67 -0.28
N GLN A 170 -15.81 23.61 0.25
CA GLN A 170 -16.33 22.25 0.17
C GLN A 170 -15.97 21.46 1.44
N ARG A 171 -16.83 20.54 1.86
CA ARG A 171 -16.57 19.65 3.02
C ARG A 171 -16.20 18.25 2.55
N ALA A 172 -15.42 17.52 3.34
CA ALA A 172 -15.04 16.16 3.01
C ALA A 172 -16.25 15.22 2.88
N ARG A 173 -17.32 15.46 3.67
CA ARG A 173 -18.57 14.67 3.64
C ARG A 173 -19.33 14.79 2.30
N ASP A 174 -19.07 15.85 1.54
CA ASP A 174 -19.75 16.12 0.25
C ASP A 174 -18.97 15.50 -0.92
N LEU A 175 -17.86 14.81 -0.65
CA LEU A 175 -17.09 14.09 -1.66
C LEU A 175 -17.78 12.76 -2.02
N THR A 176 -17.50 12.30 -3.23
CA THR A 176 -18.02 11.07 -3.81
C THR A 176 -16.88 10.12 -4.15
N ALA A 177 -17.21 8.87 -4.52
CA ALA A 177 -16.23 7.85 -4.87
C ALA A 177 -15.30 8.23 -6.06
N SER A 178 -15.73 9.14 -6.94
CA SER A 178 -14.95 9.58 -8.10
C SER A 178 -13.97 10.72 -7.77
N ASN A 179 -14.23 11.50 -6.72
CA ASN A 179 -13.42 12.65 -6.34
C ASN A 179 -12.89 12.57 -4.90
N ALA A 180 -12.87 11.38 -4.30
CA ALA A 180 -12.43 11.14 -2.92
C ALA A 180 -10.99 11.59 -2.62
N THR A 181 -10.15 11.79 -3.64
CA THR A 181 -8.77 12.33 -3.54
C THR A 181 -8.66 13.81 -3.87
N ARG A 182 -9.78 14.51 -4.09
CA ARG A 182 -9.79 15.93 -4.42
C ARG A 182 -9.26 16.74 -3.23
N VAL A 183 -8.30 17.62 -3.52
CA VAL A 183 -7.88 18.69 -2.61
C VAL A 183 -8.98 19.75 -2.59
N ILE A 184 -9.47 20.08 -1.40
CA ILE A 184 -10.55 21.06 -1.22
C ILE A 184 -10.08 22.20 -0.33
N CYS A 185 -10.87 23.27 -0.27
CA CYS A 185 -10.78 24.29 0.76
C CYS A 185 -12.03 24.19 1.64
N THR A 186 -11.87 24.20 2.97
CA THR A 186 -13.00 24.14 3.92
C THR A 186 -12.98 25.32 4.85
N GLU A 187 -14.16 25.91 5.07
CA GLU A 187 -14.35 27.02 6.02
C GLU A 187 -14.73 26.55 7.43
N LEU A 188 -14.94 25.23 7.61
CA LEU A 188 -15.41 24.66 8.87
C LEU A 188 -14.47 24.96 10.04
N TYR A 189 -13.16 24.95 9.79
CA TYR A 189 -12.13 25.01 10.83
C TYR A 189 -11.48 26.39 11.02
N SER A 190 -11.76 27.35 10.13
CA SER A 190 -11.15 28.69 10.19
C SER A 190 -12.12 29.78 10.61
N ARG A 191 -13.43 29.50 10.64
CA ARG A 191 -14.42 30.39 11.24
C ARG A 191 -14.19 30.52 12.75
N TRP A 192 -14.34 31.75 13.24
CA TRP A 192 -14.21 32.07 14.66
C TRP A 192 -15.37 31.46 15.47
N VAL A 193 -15.03 30.68 16.49
CA VAL A 193 -15.98 29.99 17.38
C VAL A 193 -15.81 30.39 18.85
N GLY A 194 -15.05 31.47 19.12
CA GLY A 194 -14.64 31.87 20.46
C GLY A 194 -13.34 31.20 20.92
N ALA A 195 -12.66 31.81 21.90
CA ALA A 195 -11.36 31.34 22.39
C ALA A 195 -11.44 29.97 23.10
N LYS A 196 -12.59 29.65 23.71
CA LYS A 196 -12.89 28.34 24.33
C LYS A 196 -13.70 27.40 23.43
N GLY A 197 -13.92 27.79 22.17
CA GLY A 197 -14.63 26.97 21.20
C GLY A 197 -13.81 25.77 20.74
N ASP A 198 -14.23 25.12 19.65
CA ASP A 198 -13.48 24.01 19.06
C ASP A 198 -12.07 24.44 18.66
N LYS A 199 -11.07 23.86 19.32
CA LYS A 199 -9.64 24.13 19.16
C LYS A 199 -8.99 23.30 18.06
N VAL A 200 -9.68 22.27 17.57
CA VAL A 200 -9.07 21.26 16.71
C VAL A 200 -9.35 21.56 15.23
N VAL A 201 -8.30 21.54 14.43
CA VAL A 201 -8.37 21.50 12.96
C VAL A 201 -8.11 20.06 12.52
N ARG A 202 -8.97 19.53 11.65
CA ARG A 202 -8.87 18.14 11.19
C ARG A 202 -8.60 18.03 9.70
N PHE A 203 -7.76 17.07 9.32
CA PHE A 203 -7.79 16.49 7.98
C PHE A 203 -8.68 15.25 8.03
N GLU A 204 -9.88 15.37 7.45
CA GLU A 204 -10.97 14.39 7.55
C GLU A 204 -10.73 13.13 6.67
N ALA A 205 -9.65 12.39 6.91
CA ALA A 205 -9.34 11.14 6.23
C ALA A 205 -10.38 10.05 6.50
N ARG A 206 -10.88 9.97 7.73
CA ARG A 206 -11.91 9.03 8.16
C ARG A 206 -13.19 9.22 7.34
N THR A 207 -13.60 10.47 7.14
CA THR A 207 -14.76 10.83 6.30
C THR A 207 -14.55 10.40 4.85
N ARG A 208 -13.33 10.42 4.33
CA ARG A 208 -13.03 9.92 2.98
C ARG A 208 -13.03 8.38 2.93
N PHE A 209 -12.66 7.69 4.00
CA PHE A 209 -12.75 6.23 4.09
C PHE A 209 -14.20 5.73 4.13
N THR A 210 -15.11 6.44 4.80
CA THR A 210 -16.53 6.03 4.88
C THR A 210 -17.23 6.02 3.53
N ILE A 211 -16.73 6.76 2.53
CA ILE A 211 -17.20 6.72 1.13
C ILE A 211 -17.14 5.29 0.56
N PHE A 212 -16.15 4.50 0.99
CA PHE A 212 -15.94 3.13 0.50
C PHE A 212 -16.25 2.05 1.54
N ALA A 213 -16.02 2.31 2.83
CA ALA A 213 -16.22 1.34 3.92
C ALA A 213 -17.57 1.47 4.65
N GLY A 214 -18.43 2.38 4.18
CA GLY A 214 -19.70 2.73 4.82
C GLY A 214 -19.54 3.64 6.05
N HIS A 215 -20.65 4.22 6.53
CA HIS A 215 -20.68 5.26 7.58
C HIS A 215 -20.05 4.85 8.92
N ARG A 216 -20.03 3.54 9.22
CA ARG A 216 -19.45 2.98 10.44
C ARG A 216 -18.08 2.31 10.23
N LEU A 217 -17.47 2.44 9.04
CA LEU A 217 -16.22 1.77 8.66
C LEU A 217 -16.26 0.25 8.94
N ARG A 218 -17.41 -0.37 8.70
CA ARG A 218 -17.58 -1.82 8.93
C ARG A 218 -17.11 -2.64 7.74
N ASP A 219 -17.22 -2.09 6.53
CA ASP A 219 -16.85 -2.76 5.29
C ASP A 219 -15.42 -2.37 4.86
N MET A 220 -14.45 -2.69 5.71
CA MET A 220 -13.03 -2.39 5.43
C MET A 220 -12.49 -3.17 4.23
N ASP A 221 -13.13 -4.28 3.88
CA ASP A 221 -12.77 -5.10 2.72
C ASP A 221 -13.08 -4.39 1.40
N SER A 222 -14.22 -3.71 1.29
CA SER A 222 -14.52 -2.84 0.13
C SER A 222 -13.50 -1.70 -0.02
N LEU A 223 -13.07 -1.06 1.08
CA LEU A 223 -12.03 -0.03 1.04
C LEU A 223 -10.69 -0.60 0.56
N ARG A 224 -10.28 -1.77 1.06
CA ARG A 224 -9.04 -2.44 0.65
C ARG A 224 -9.07 -2.84 -0.82
N ALA A 225 -10.17 -3.41 -1.30
CA ALA A 225 -10.36 -3.72 -2.72
C ALA A 225 -10.29 -2.44 -3.59
N ARG A 226 -10.78 -1.31 -3.07
CA ARG A 226 -10.64 -0.01 -3.74
C ARG A 226 -9.20 0.48 -3.78
N PHE A 227 -8.41 0.29 -2.72
CA PHE A 227 -6.98 0.62 -2.73
C PHE A 227 -6.17 -0.24 -3.73
N GLU A 228 -6.54 -1.51 -3.92
CA GLU A 228 -5.91 -2.38 -4.94
C GLU A 228 -6.21 -1.89 -6.38
N SER A 229 -7.47 -1.57 -6.66
CA SER A 229 -7.92 -1.17 -7.99
C SER A 229 -7.56 0.28 -8.35
N ASN A 230 -7.36 1.16 -7.36
CA ASN A 230 -7.02 2.57 -7.56
C ASN A 230 -5.77 2.97 -6.76
N ARG A 231 -4.61 2.90 -7.42
CA ARG A 231 -3.32 3.32 -6.84
C ARG A 231 -3.31 4.78 -6.38
N GLY A 232 -3.96 5.68 -7.14
CA GLY A 232 -4.03 7.09 -6.79
C GLY A 232 -4.75 7.35 -5.46
N LEU A 233 -5.76 6.53 -5.12
CA LEU A 233 -6.44 6.60 -3.83
C LEU A 233 -5.51 6.18 -2.68
N ARG A 234 -4.77 5.08 -2.84
CA ARG A 234 -3.80 4.61 -1.83
C ARG A 234 -2.67 5.62 -1.64
N ASP A 235 -2.11 6.14 -2.73
CA ASP A 235 -1.03 7.12 -2.69
C ASP A 235 -1.50 8.46 -2.11
N PHE A 236 -2.78 8.81 -2.23
CA PHE A 236 -3.36 9.99 -1.58
C PHE A 236 -3.27 9.92 -0.04
N PHE A 237 -3.34 8.73 0.57
CA PHE A 237 -3.15 8.54 2.01
C PHE A 237 -1.73 8.14 2.41
N THR A 238 -0.82 8.05 1.44
CA THR A 238 0.61 7.85 1.70
C THR A 238 1.33 9.19 1.84
N PHE A 239 2.28 9.29 2.77
CA PHE A 239 3.18 10.43 2.92
C PHE A 239 4.50 10.03 3.60
N THR A 240 5.56 10.80 3.39
CA THR A 240 6.81 10.73 4.18
C THR A 240 6.92 11.89 5.17
N ASP A 241 6.36 13.04 4.80
CA ASP A 241 6.42 14.29 5.55
C ASP A 241 5.11 15.07 5.37
N LEU A 242 4.78 15.86 6.37
CA LEU A 242 3.67 16.81 6.35
C LEU A 242 4.20 18.21 6.61
N ARG A 243 3.58 19.22 6.00
CA ARG A 243 3.91 20.63 6.25
C ARG A 243 2.64 21.43 6.50
N LEU A 244 2.56 22.01 7.69
CA LEU A 244 1.57 23.02 8.02
C LEU A 244 2.12 24.38 7.61
N ARG A 245 1.38 25.10 6.78
CA ARG A 245 1.67 26.50 6.42
C ARG A 245 0.64 27.38 7.10
N LEU A 246 1.06 28.07 8.15
CA LEU A 246 0.24 29.03 8.87
C LEU A 246 0.36 30.38 8.15
N LEU A 247 -0.79 30.88 7.66
CA LEU A 247 -0.82 32.05 6.77
C LEU A 247 -1.44 33.28 7.43
N LYS A 248 -2.47 33.07 8.26
CA LYS A 248 -3.13 34.16 9.00
C LYS A 248 -3.65 33.68 10.37
N PRO A 249 -3.29 34.34 11.49
CA PRO A 249 -3.67 33.89 12.83
C PRO A 249 -5.16 34.10 13.11
N ALA A 250 -5.62 33.64 14.27
CA ALA A 250 -6.97 33.90 14.75
C ALA A 250 -7.16 35.41 15.02
N LEU A 251 -8.23 36.01 14.51
CA LEU A 251 -8.48 37.45 14.68
C LEU A 251 -9.42 37.80 15.84
N GLY A 252 -10.25 36.85 16.29
CA GLY A 252 -11.30 37.10 17.28
C GLY A 252 -12.40 38.07 16.82
N GLY A 253 -12.40 38.48 15.54
CA GLY A 253 -13.27 39.48 14.94
C GLY A 253 -13.02 39.61 13.44
N THR A 254 -13.66 40.58 12.79
CA THR A 254 -13.61 40.77 11.32
C THR A 254 -12.41 41.58 10.82
N TYR A 255 -11.67 42.23 11.72
CA TYR A 255 -10.52 43.06 11.38
C TYR A 255 -9.40 42.95 12.41
N VAL A 256 -8.19 43.32 12.00
CA VAL A 256 -7.01 43.38 12.87
C VAL A 256 -7.06 44.64 13.73
N GLN A 257 -7.05 44.47 15.04
CA GLN A 257 -6.99 45.60 15.99
C GLN A 257 -5.54 46.08 16.15
N ARG A 258 -5.17 47.14 15.41
CA ARG A 258 -3.79 47.68 15.39
C ARG A 258 -3.28 48.19 16.74
N SER A 259 -4.18 48.57 17.65
CA SER A 259 -3.81 49.00 19.01
C SER A 259 -3.40 47.84 19.93
N ASN A 260 -3.72 46.60 19.56
CA ASN A 260 -3.45 45.42 20.38
C ASN A 260 -3.04 44.23 19.50
N LEU A 261 -1.80 44.28 19.02
CA LEU A 261 -1.21 43.23 18.16
C LEU A 261 -0.65 42.04 18.96
N LEU A 262 -0.45 42.21 20.27
CA LEU A 262 0.12 41.21 21.17
C LEU A 262 -0.79 39.99 21.39
N LYS A 263 -2.06 40.07 20.97
CA LYS A 263 -3.03 38.97 21.04
C LYS A 263 -3.07 38.08 19.78
N TYR A 264 -2.30 38.43 18.75
CA TYR A 264 -2.28 37.70 17.48
C TYR A 264 -0.97 36.92 17.36
N PHE A 265 -1.07 35.60 17.47
CA PHE A 265 0.01 34.64 17.31
C PHE A 265 -0.60 33.27 17.00
N TYR A 266 0.25 32.29 16.73
CA TYR A 266 -0.17 30.89 16.66
C TYR A 266 0.31 30.17 17.92
N ALA A 267 -0.54 29.34 18.49
CA ALA A 267 -0.15 28.39 19.51
C ALA A 267 -0.73 27.00 19.20
N ILE A 268 0.11 25.96 19.30
CA ILE A 268 -0.28 24.57 19.01
C ILE A 268 0.13 23.71 20.21
N SER A 269 -0.85 23.08 20.84
CA SER A 269 -0.66 22.18 21.99
C SER A 269 -0.46 20.73 21.58
N ASN A 270 -1.03 20.31 20.45
CA ASN A 270 -0.90 18.92 20.04
C ASN A 270 -1.01 18.75 18.52
N ILE A 271 -0.19 17.85 17.98
CA ILE A 271 -0.33 17.31 16.63
C ILE A 271 -0.40 15.79 16.72
N GLU A 272 -1.56 15.25 16.34
CA GLU A 272 -1.83 13.81 16.35
C GLU A 272 -1.92 13.28 14.90
N VAL A 273 -1.13 12.25 14.60
CA VAL A 273 -1.06 11.64 13.26
C VAL A 273 -1.22 10.12 13.40
N PRO A 274 -2.45 9.59 13.35
CA PRO A 274 -2.72 8.15 13.39
C PRO A 274 -2.42 7.51 12.04
N ALA A 275 -1.35 6.73 11.96
CA ALA A 275 -0.90 6.10 10.72
C ALA A 275 -0.30 4.70 10.97
N ARG A 276 0.12 4.04 9.89
CA ARG A 276 0.92 2.81 9.93
C ARG A 276 2.13 2.93 9.02
N CYS A 277 3.19 2.17 9.31
CA CYS A 277 4.33 2.08 8.40
C CYS A 277 3.91 1.43 7.07
N LYS A 278 4.20 2.08 5.94
CA LYS A 278 4.07 1.48 4.61
C LYS A 278 5.12 0.39 4.42
N CYS A 279 4.72 -0.88 4.45
CA CYS A 279 5.63 -2.01 4.23
C CYS A 279 5.25 -2.83 2.99
N ASN A 280 4.46 -2.23 2.08
CA ASN A 280 3.99 -2.86 0.85
C ASN A 280 3.37 -4.25 1.06
N LEU A 281 2.69 -4.45 2.18
CA LEU A 281 2.07 -5.71 2.59
C LEU A 281 3.05 -6.89 2.78
N HIS A 282 4.33 -6.63 3.05
CA HIS A 282 5.36 -7.64 3.32
C HIS A 282 5.98 -7.56 4.72
N ALA A 283 5.35 -6.89 5.68
CA ALA A 283 5.82 -6.92 7.07
C ALA A 283 4.66 -6.73 8.04
N SER A 284 4.61 -7.55 9.09
CA SER A 284 3.66 -7.39 10.20
C SER A 284 4.17 -6.42 11.27
N LEU A 285 5.46 -6.08 11.27
CA LEU A 285 6.10 -5.27 12.29
C LEU A 285 6.93 -4.14 11.68
N CYS A 286 6.90 -2.99 12.35
CA CYS A 286 7.75 -1.84 12.07
C CYS A 286 8.45 -1.47 13.38
N VAL A 287 9.78 -1.45 13.37
CA VAL A 287 10.60 -1.21 14.57
C VAL A 287 11.48 0.01 14.38
N LEU A 288 11.88 0.63 15.49
CA LEU A 288 12.82 1.73 15.48
C LEU A 288 14.25 1.17 15.49
N VAL A 289 15.01 1.41 14.41
CA VAL A 289 16.42 1.03 14.27
C VAL A 289 17.22 2.31 14.04
N ASP A 290 18.22 2.56 14.89
CA ASP A 290 19.07 3.76 14.80
C ASP A 290 18.26 5.08 14.69
N GLY A 291 17.17 5.17 15.45
CA GLY A 291 16.28 6.34 15.48
C GLY A 291 15.37 6.51 14.26
N ASN A 292 15.32 5.53 13.34
CA ASN A 292 14.44 5.55 12.17
C ASN A 292 13.51 4.33 12.17
N LEU A 293 12.25 4.54 11.77
CA LEU A 293 11.31 3.44 11.62
C LEU A 293 11.69 2.58 10.40
N GLN A 294 11.66 1.26 10.56
CA GLN A 294 11.99 0.31 9.50
C GLN A 294 11.08 -0.92 9.57
N CYS A 295 10.60 -1.36 8.41
CA CYS A 295 9.82 -2.58 8.29
C CYS A 295 10.69 -3.82 8.52
N VAL A 296 10.19 -4.78 9.29
CA VAL A 296 10.80 -6.11 9.41
C VAL A 296 10.31 -6.96 8.23
N CYS A 297 11.02 -6.86 7.11
CA CYS A 297 10.56 -7.43 5.83
C CYS A 297 10.59 -8.96 5.79
N GLU A 298 9.42 -9.52 5.47
CA GLU A 298 9.15 -10.92 5.16
C GLU A 298 9.01 -11.11 3.64
N HIS A 299 8.46 -12.25 3.19
CA HIS A 299 8.21 -12.53 1.76
C HIS A 299 9.46 -12.40 0.86
N ASN A 300 10.63 -12.65 1.44
CA ASN A 300 11.93 -12.50 0.80
C ASN A 300 12.17 -11.10 0.20
N THR A 301 11.57 -10.07 0.82
CA THR A 301 11.71 -8.67 0.43
C THR A 301 12.66 -7.90 1.36
N THR A 302 13.15 -6.74 0.92
CA THR A 302 14.06 -5.87 1.66
C THR A 302 13.88 -4.42 1.24
N GLY A 303 14.63 -3.51 1.86
CA GLY A 303 14.43 -2.06 1.78
C GLY A 303 13.54 -1.54 2.89
N GLN A 304 13.52 -0.22 3.08
CA GLN A 304 12.82 0.43 4.18
C GLN A 304 11.30 0.18 4.19
N ASP A 305 10.71 0.05 3.00
CA ASP A 305 9.29 -0.21 2.78
C ASP A 305 9.07 -1.62 2.20
N CYS A 306 10.07 -2.50 2.24
CA CYS A 306 10.04 -3.82 1.62
C CYS A 306 9.83 -3.80 0.09
N GLN A 307 10.35 -2.74 -0.56
CA GLN A 307 10.08 -2.40 -1.96
C GLN A 307 10.97 -3.12 -3.01
N ARG A 308 11.78 -4.08 -2.59
CA ARG A 308 12.65 -4.87 -3.50
C ARG A 308 12.90 -6.27 -2.94
N CYS A 309 13.36 -7.20 -3.77
CA CYS A 309 13.71 -8.56 -3.32
C CYS A 309 15.06 -8.60 -2.57
N LYS A 310 15.20 -9.51 -1.61
CA LYS A 310 16.48 -9.84 -0.94
C LYS A 310 17.49 -10.37 -1.96
N LYS A 311 18.78 -10.23 -1.66
CA LYS A 311 19.86 -10.84 -2.46
C LYS A 311 19.65 -12.36 -2.52
N GLY A 312 19.78 -12.95 -3.72
CA GLY A 312 19.49 -14.37 -3.95
C GLY A 312 18.01 -14.70 -4.21
N PHE A 313 17.14 -13.68 -4.18
CA PHE A 313 15.74 -13.81 -4.55
C PHE A 313 15.41 -12.84 -5.70
N LYS A 314 14.58 -13.28 -6.65
CA LYS A 314 14.09 -12.49 -7.77
C LYS A 314 12.61 -12.73 -7.99
N ALA A 315 11.90 -11.67 -8.34
CA ALA A 315 10.59 -11.75 -8.99
C ALA A 315 10.77 -11.37 -10.46
N LYS A 316 9.91 -11.91 -11.35
CA LYS A 316 9.86 -11.47 -12.76
C LYS A 316 9.60 -9.95 -12.84
N ILE A 317 8.69 -9.47 -11.99
CA ILE A 317 8.41 -8.06 -11.69
C ILE A 317 8.08 -7.99 -10.20
N TRP A 318 8.72 -7.10 -9.44
CA TRP A 318 8.38 -6.93 -8.02
C TRP A 318 6.96 -6.37 -7.88
N LYS A 319 6.18 -6.93 -6.96
CA LYS A 319 4.83 -6.49 -6.61
C LYS A 319 4.72 -6.46 -5.10
N ALA A 320 4.07 -5.41 -4.59
CA ALA A 320 3.58 -5.40 -3.21
C ALA A 320 2.67 -6.62 -2.97
N GLY A 321 2.50 -7.05 -1.72
CA GLY A 321 1.38 -7.91 -1.37
C GLY A 321 0.05 -7.26 -1.77
N SER A 322 -1.00 -8.06 -1.93
CA SER A 322 -2.33 -7.58 -2.27
C SER A 322 -3.33 -8.02 -1.20
N TYR A 323 -4.30 -7.15 -0.90
CA TYR A 323 -5.42 -7.50 -0.02
C TYR A 323 -6.34 -8.58 -0.61
N LEU A 324 -6.22 -8.89 -1.90
CA LEU A 324 -7.06 -9.87 -2.58
C LEU A 324 -6.31 -11.21 -2.78
N PRO A 325 -7.02 -12.35 -2.65
CA PRO A 325 -8.43 -12.49 -2.26
C PRO A 325 -8.62 -12.31 -0.74
N ILE A 326 -9.75 -11.71 -0.35
CA ILE A 326 -10.15 -11.61 1.06
C ILE A 326 -10.47 -13.02 1.61
N PRO A 327 -10.14 -13.35 2.88
CA PRO A 327 -9.67 -12.44 3.92
C PRO A 327 -8.14 -12.35 4.08
N ILE A 328 -7.39 -13.13 3.30
CA ILE A 328 -5.98 -13.44 3.57
C ILE A 328 -5.03 -12.60 2.70
N GLY A 329 -5.45 -12.25 1.49
CA GLY A 329 -4.63 -11.58 0.50
C GLY A 329 -3.57 -12.48 -0.13
N THR A 330 -2.80 -11.92 -1.06
CA THR A 330 -1.66 -12.61 -1.69
C THR A 330 -0.34 -11.96 -1.27
N PRO A 331 0.66 -12.74 -0.83
CA PRO A 331 1.92 -12.19 -0.31
C PRO A 331 2.87 -11.68 -1.40
N ASN A 332 2.69 -12.11 -2.66
CA ASN A 332 3.58 -11.80 -3.79
C ASN A 332 5.08 -11.97 -3.47
N THR A 333 5.40 -13.09 -2.80
CA THR A 333 6.73 -13.44 -2.31
C THR A 333 7.78 -13.51 -3.43
N CYS A 334 8.97 -12.94 -3.19
CA CYS A 334 10.09 -13.10 -4.09
C CYS A 334 10.59 -14.55 -4.07
N ALA A 335 10.72 -15.17 -5.24
CA ALA A 335 11.27 -16.51 -5.41
C ALA A 335 12.78 -16.52 -5.30
N GLN A 336 13.35 -17.65 -4.92
CA GLN A 336 14.80 -17.80 -4.93
C GLN A 336 15.31 -17.90 -6.37
N THR A 337 16.48 -17.33 -6.63
CA THR A 337 17.08 -17.37 -7.97
C THR A 337 17.41 -18.81 -8.35
N GLY A 338 16.73 -19.34 -9.38
CA GLY A 338 16.85 -20.74 -9.82
C GLY A 338 15.62 -21.60 -9.49
N THR A 339 14.69 -21.08 -8.67
CA THR A 339 13.41 -21.70 -8.34
C THR A 339 12.31 -20.67 -8.55
N SER A 340 11.81 -20.54 -9.79
CA SER A 340 10.72 -19.61 -10.07
C SER A 340 9.42 -20.10 -9.40
N PRO A 341 8.61 -19.21 -8.81
CA PRO A 341 7.42 -19.56 -8.07
C PRO A 341 6.27 -19.66 -9.07
N GLY A 342 6.27 -20.77 -9.81
CA GLY A 342 5.48 -21.00 -11.03
C GLY A 342 6.22 -21.84 -12.08
N SER A 343 7.42 -22.36 -11.77
CA SER A 343 8.24 -23.16 -12.68
C SER A 343 8.46 -24.60 -12.20
N ASN A 344 7.42 -25.31 -11.79
CA ASN A 344 7.39 -26.69 -12.27
C ASN A 344 6.84 -26.60 -13.69
N CYS A 345 7.74 -26.45 -14.65
CA CYS A 345 7.52 -26.97 -15.98
C CYS A 345 7.35 -28.49 -15.84
N GLU A 346 6.18 -28.92 -15.39
CA GLU A 346 5.86 -30.33 -15.22
C GLU A 346 5.59 -30.89 -16.62
N CYS A 347 6.68 -31.23 -17.31
CA CYS A 347 6.67 -31.77 -18.67
C CYS A 347 6.94 -33.27 -18.69
N HIS A 348 6.75 -33.97 -17.55
CA HIS A 348 7.03 -35.39 -17.36
C HIS A 348 8.43 -35.80 -17.88
N GLY A 349 9.46 -34.99 -17.58
CA GLY A 349 10.83 -35.25 -18.05
C GLY A 349 11.08 -35.12 -19.56
N HIS A 350 10.07 -34.76 -20.36
CA HIS A 350 10.17 -34.73 -21.83
C HIS A 350 10.40 -33.34 -22.42
N SER A 351 10.41 -32.28 -21.61
CA SER A 351 10.89 -30.97 -22.01
C SER A 351 11.42 -30.20 -20.80
N ASN A 352 12.42 -29.36 -21.03
CA ASN A 352 12.97 -28.43 -20.04
C ASN A 352 12.57 -26.97 -20.33
N ARG A 353 11.64 -26.74 -21.26
CA ARG A 353 11.21 -25.40 -21.69
C ARG A 353 9.68 -25.34 -21.70
N CYS A 354 9.11 -24.24 -21.21
CA CYS A 354 7.69 -23.94 -21.35
C CYS A 354 7.45 -22.52 -21.87
N SER A 355 6.31 -22.36 -22.51
CA SER A 355 5.68 -21.08 -22.81
C SER A 355 4.61 -20.78 -21.76
N TYR A 356 4.47 -19.51 -21.38
CA TYR A 356 3.48 -19.06 -20.40
C TYR A 356 2.54 -18.04 -21.04
N ILE A 357 1.23 -18.28 -20.90
CA ILE A 357 0.19 -17.40 -21.42
C ILE A 357 -0.44 -16.65 -20.23
N ASP A 358 0.02 -15.41 -20.01
CA ASP A 358 -0.25 -14.59 -18.80
C ASP A 358 -1.76 -14.37 -18.52
N TYR A 359 -2.63 -14.34 -19.54
CA TYR A 359 -4.06 -14.03 -19.37
C TYR A 359 -4.96 -15.24 -19.10
N LEU A 360 -4.49 -16.46 -19.34
CA LEU A 360 -5.22 -17.71 -19.05
C LEU A 360 -4.61 -18.49 -17.88
N ASN A 361 -3.47 -18.05 -17.36
CA ASN A 361 -2.68 -18.78 -16.38
C ASN A 361 -2.34 -20.22 -16.83
N ILE A 362 -2.10 -20.40 -18.14
CA ILE A 362 -1.76 -21.69 -18.75
C ILE A 362 -0.24 -21.76 -18.99
N VAL A 363 0.37 -22.84 -18.51
CA VAL A 363 1.76 -23.23 -18.79
C VAL A 363 1.73 -24.33 -19.84
N THR A 364 2.51 -24.22 -20.91
CA THR A 364 2.59 -25.24 -21.97
C THR A 364 4.04 -25.57 -22.27
N CYS A 365 4.41 -26.84 -22.19
CA CYS A 365 5.73 -27.34 -22.57
C CYS A 365 5.98 -27.10 -24.06
N VAL A 366 7.18 -26.61 -24.40
CA VAL A 366 7.59 -26.39 -25.78
C VAL A 366 8.60 -27.46 -26.19
N SER A 367 8.51 -27.91 -27.45
CA SER A 367 9.44 -28.90 -28.01
C SER A 367 9.52 -30.21 -27.21
N CYS A 368 8.37 -30.82 -26.88
CA CYS A 368 8.30 -32.13 -26.24
C CYS A 368 9.13 -33.18 -27.00
N LYS A 369 10.05 -33.85 -26.29
CA LYS A 369 10.93 -34.92 -26.76
C LYS A 369 10.24 -36.29 -26.61
N HIS A 370 10.96 -37.38 -26.90
CA HIS A 370 10.50 -38.76 -26.69
C HIS A 370 9.17 -39.09 -27.39
N ASN A 371 8.96 -38.49 -28.57
CA ASN A 371 7.73 -38.63 -29.36
C ASN A 371 6.43 -38.27 -28.60
N THR A 372 6.54 -37.41 -27.59
CA THR A 372 5.41 -36.91 -26.82
C THR A 372 4.87 -35.58 -27.36
N ARG A 373 3.66 -35.23 -26.91
CA ARG A 373 2.90 -34.02 -27.22
C ARG A 373 1.86 -33.75 -26.12
N GLY A 374 1.17 -32.63 -26.22
CA GLY A 374 0.21 -32.17 -25.22
C GLY A 374 0.78 -31.03 -24.38
N GLN A 375 -0.04 -30.46 -23.51
CA GLN A 375 0.33 -29.29 -22.71
C GLN A 375 1.53 -29.57 -21.79
N ASN A 376 1.59 -30.78 -21.23
CA ASN A 376 2.62 -31.25 -20.30
C ASN A 376 3.43 -32.41 -20.89
N CYS A 377 3.40 -32.60 -22.22
CA CYS A 377 4.01 -33.74 -22.90
C CYS A 377 3.42 -35.12 -22.47
N GLN A 378 2.15 -35.17 -22.09
CA GLN A 378 1.51 -36.35 -21.52
C GLN A 378 0.93 -37.37 -22.54
N HIS A 379 0.96 -37.04 -23.84
CA HIS A 379 0.38 -37.86 -24.91
C HIS A 379 1.43 -38.21 -25.96
N CYS A 380 1.24 -39.32 -26.68
CA CYS A 380 2.08 -39.66 -27.82
C CYS A 380 1.69 -38.88 -29.08
N ARG A 381 2.69 -38.56 -29.90
CA ARG A 381 2.51 -37.97 -31.24
C ARG A 381 1.72 -38.92 -32.15
N MET A 382 1.16 -38.38 -33.23
CA MET A 382 0.53 -39.22 -34.24
C MET A 382 1.56 -40.17 -34.85
N GLY A 383 1.17 -41.43 -35.08
CA GLY A 383 2.09 -42.50 -35.46
C GLY A 383 2.76 -43.21 -34.29
N TYR A 384 2.45 -42.83 -33.04
CA TYR A 384 2.93 -43.48 -31.82
C TYR A 384 1.78 -43.79 -30.85
N TYR A 385 1.91 -44.86 -30.07
CA TYR A 385 0.97 -45.23 -29.00
C TYR A 385 1.69 -45.33 -27.65
N ARG A 386 0.92 -45.21 -26.56
CA ARG A 386 1.45 -45.24 -25.20
C ARG A 386 1.77 -46.67 -24.78
N ASN A 387 2.99 -46.93 -24.33
CA ASN A 387 3.35 -48.15 -23.64
C ASN A 387 2.87 -48.09 -22.19
N SER A 388 1.83 -48.83 -21.86
CA SER A 388 1.25 -48.86 -20.51
C SER A 388 2.12 -49.58 -19.47
N SER A 389 3.20 -50.25 -19.89
CA SER A 389 4.11 -50.99 -19.01
C SER A 389 5.23 -50.13 -18.42
N VAL A 390 5.34 -48.87 -18.81
CA VAL A 390 6.34 -47.91 -18.31
C VAL A 390 5.68 -46.65 -17.77
N GLU A 391 6.37 -45.97 -16.86
CA GLU A 391 5.92 -44.71 -16.29
C GLU A 391 5.92 -43.57 -17.34
N LEU A 392 5.18 -42.51 -17.05
CA LEU A 392 4.97 -41.42 -18.02
C LEU A 392 6.23 -40.60 -18.31
N ASP A 393 7.21 -40.61 -17.42
CA ASP A 393 8.46 -39.87 -17.54
C ASP A 393 9.58 -40.64 -18.26
N ASP A 394 9.34 -41.91 -18.61
CA ASP A 394 10.29 -42.77 -19.33
C ASP A 394 10.50 -42.32 -20.79
N GLU A 395 11.74 -42.34 -21.28
CA GLU A 395 12.07 -41.92 -22.65
C GLU A 395 11.43 -42.82 -23.74
N SER A 396 11.06 -44.05 -23.37
CA SER A 396 10.44 -45.06 -24.25
C SER A 396 8.92 -45.16 -24.13
N VAL A 397 8.28 -44.22 -23.42
CA VAL A 397 6.82 -44.20 -23.17
C VAL A 397 5.97 -44.22 -24.46
N CYS A 398 6.50 -43.68 -25.55
CA CYS A 398 5.83 -43.65 -26.86
C CYS A 398 6.49 -44.59 -27.86
N VAL A 399 5.76 -45.64 -28.21
CA VAL A 399 6.19 -46.69 -29.14
C VAL A 399 5.59 -46.44 -30.52
N GLU A 400 6.41 -46.59 -31.55
CA GLU A 400 5.99 -46.36 -32.93
C GLU A 400 4.94 -47.38 -33.39
N CYS A 401 3.94 -46.90 -34.12
CA CYS A 401 2.86 -47.72 -34.64
C CYS A 401 3.37 -48.70 -35.71
N GLY A 402 4.28 -48.32 -36.60
CA GLY A 402 4.83 -49.21 -37.63
C GLY A 402 3.79 -49.77 -38.62
N CYS A 403 2.72 -49.01 -38.90
CA CYS A 403 1.67 -49.44 -39.83
C CYS A 403 2.19 -49.51 -41.27
N ASN A 404 1.91 -50.61 -41.98
CA ASN A 404 2.34 -50.78 -43.36
C ASN A 404 1.66 -49.75 -44.27
N GLN A 405 2.42 -48.91 -44.95
CA GLN A 405 1.88 -47.82 -45.76
C GLN A 405 0.97 -48.31 -46.91
N MET A 406 1.24 -49.49 -47.46
CA MET A 406 0.45 -50.07 -48.54
C MET A 406 -0.80 -50.75 -47.98
N GLY A 407 -0.69 -51.44 -46.84
CA GLY A 407 -1.78 -52.22 -46.26
C GLY A 407 -2.67 -51.51 -45.23
N SER A 408 -2.22 -50.40 -44.63
CA SER A 408 -3.02 -49.61 -43.69
C SER A 408 -3.67 -48.40 -44.37
N LEU A 409 -4.81 -47.96 -43.84
CA LEU A 409 -5.49 -46.73 -44.30
C LEU A 409 -4.69 -45.47 -43.96
N HIS A 410 -3.98 -45.49 -42.83
CA HIS A 410 -3.12 -44.41 -42.35
C HIS A 410 -2.04 -44.98 -41.42
N ASP A 411 -1.05 -44.15 -41.10
CA ASP A 411 0.08 -44.43 -40.19
C ASP A 411 -0.31 -44.51 -38.70
N ARG A 412 -1.58 -44.25 -38.36
CA ARG A 412 -2.09 -44.27 -36.99
C ARG A 412 -2.53 -45.66 -36.54
N CYS A 413 -2.24 -45.96 -35.28
CA CYS A 413 -2.71 -47.15 -34.58
C CYS A 413 -3.56 -46.78 -33.36
N ASN A 414 -4.27 -47.77 -32.82
CA ASN A 414 -5.04 -47.59 -31.58
C ASN A 414 -4.13 -47.61 -30.32
N THR A 415 -4.74 -47.54 -29.13
CA THR A 415 -4.00 -47.57 -27.85
C THR A 415 -3.22 -48.85 -27.60
N THR A 416 -3.54 -49.95 -28.29
CA THR A 416 -2.82 -51.23 -28.21
C THR A 416 -1.81 -51.43 -29.33
N GLY A 417 -1.60 -50.44 -30.21
CA GLY A 417 -0.63 -50.52 -31.29
C GLY A 417 -1.14 -51.20 -32.58
N PHE A 418 -2.44 -51.49 -32.69
CA PHE A 418 -3.05 -52.10 -33.88
C PHE A 418 -3.42 -51.04 -34.92
N CYS A 419 -3.01 -51.30 -36.16
CA CYS A 419 -3.26 -50.45 -37.31
C CYS A 419 -4.63 -50.72 -37.94
N GLN A 420 -5.18 -49.70 -38.61
CA GLN A 420 -6.43 -49.88 -39.35
C GLN A 420 -6.12 -50.37 -40.78
N CYS A 421 -6.42 -51.63 -41.02
CA CYS A 421 -6.10 -52.30 -42.28
C CYS A 421 -7.10 -51.97 -43.40
N LYS A 422 -6.60 -51.94 -44.64
CA LYS A 422 -7.42 -51.85 -45.85
C LYS A 422 -8.09 -53.20 -46.12
N GLU A 423 -9.09 -53.18 -46.97
CA GLU A 423 -9.73 -54.41 -47.45
C GLU A 423 -8.68 -55.36 -48.06
N GLY A 424 -8.79 -56.65 -47.73
CA GLY A 424 -7.82 -57.67 -48.17
C GLY A 424 -6.55 -57.80 -47.32
N THR A 425 -6.28 -56.88 -46.38
CA THR A 425 -5.10 -56.94 -45.47
C THR A 425 -5.49 -57.29 -44.03
N MET A 426 -4.58 -57.95 -43.31
CA MET A 426 -4.74 -58.33 -41.90
C MET A 426 -3.43 -58.20 -41.11
N GLY A 427 -3.49 -58.55 -39.83
CA GLY A 427 -2.35 -58.48 -38.91
C GLY A 427 -2.31 -57.16 -38.14
N PRO A 428 -1.56 -57.10 -37.03
CA PRO A 428 -1.50 -55.91 -36.18
C PRO A 428 -0.91 -54.68 -36.89
N LYS A 429 -0.08 -54.90 -37.92
CA LYS A 429 0.58 -53.85 -38.72
C LYS A 429 0.10 -53.79 -40.18
N CYS A 430 -0.92 -54.57 -40.53
CA CYS A 430 -1.49 -54.66 -41.89
C CYS A 430 -0.47 -55.07 -42.96
N ASP A 431 0.45 -55.95 -42.59
CA ASP A 431 1.55 -56.47 -43.37
C ASP A 431 1.28 -57.87 -43.94
N GLU A 432 0.11 -58.45 -43.62
CA GLU A 432 -0.33 -59.75 -44.11
C GLU A 432 -1.58 -59.63 -44.97
N CYS A 433 -1.79 -60.58 -45.88
CA CYS A 433 -2.99 -60.67 -46.70
C CYS A 433 -4.01 -61.64 -46.10
N LEU A 434 -5.30 -61.31 -46.26
CA LEU A 434 -6.39 -62.26 -46.02
C LEU A 434 -6.24 -63.50 -46.93
N PRO A 435 -6.67 -64.69 -46.48
CA PRO A 435 -6.64 -65.88 -47.31
C PRO A 435 -7.35 -65.63 -48.65
N GLY A 436 -6.66 -65.90 -49.77
CA GLY A 436 -7.14 -65.65 -51.12
C GLY A 436 -6.61 -64.36 -51.78
N TYR A 437 -5.89 -63.51 -51.04
CA TYR A 437 -5.25 -62.29 -51.54
C TYR A 437 -3.71 -62.46 -51.64
N HIS A 438 -3.05 -61.75 -52.55
CA HIS A 438 -1.60 -61.84 -52.74
C HIS A 438 -0.91 -60.45 -52.66
N TRP A 439 0.26 -60.40 -52.02
CA TRP A 439 1.01 -59.15 -51.84
C TRP A 439 1.74 -58.75 -53.13
N LYS A 440 1.30 -57.67 -53.77
CA LYS A 440 2.00 -57.05 -54.91
C LYS A 440 2.35 -55.59 -54.63
N GLN A 441 1.33 -54.75 -54.46
CA GLN A 441 1.40 -53.34 -54.08
C GLN A 441 0.29 -53.08 -53.05
N GLY A 442 0.33 -53.84 -51.95
CA GLY A 442 -0.83 -54.14 -51.11
C GLY A 442 -1.50 -55.45 -51.53
N CYS A 443 -2.45 -55.91 -50.72
CA CYS A 443 -3.21 -57.14 -50.99
C CYS A 443 -4.28 -56.89 -52.03
N GLN A 444 -4.24 -57.68 -53.10
CA GLN A 444 -5.17 -57.65 -54.23
C GLN A 444 -5.66 -59.05 -54.56
#